data_AF-A0A7U4GDY1-F1
#
_entry.id   AF-A0A7U4GDY1-F1
#
_cell.length_a   1.000
_cell.length_b   1.000
_cell.length_c   1.000
_cell.angle_alpha   90.00
_cell.angle_beta   90.00
_cell.angle_gamma   90.00
#
_symmetry.space_group_name_H-M   'P 1'
#
loop_
_entity.id
_entity.type
_entity.pdbx_description
1 polymer ?
#
loop_
_entity_poly.entity_id
_entity_poly.type
_entity_poly.pdbx_seq_one_letter_code
_entity_poly.pdbx_strand_id
1 'polypeptide(L)'
;MSNGASFVMSSLLVWLVLPVAVFGVLAMDASGKLSMQDSVIDTPCAIDAAGREQAIDLITLSLEQITRDGEPSKPFSIHLENCAFHELNPDKQGGAHFMVTFDGLIMDGGLFALHGGARGIGLDISNAIGNRAMHF
;
A
#
# COMPACT_ATOMS: atom_id res chain seq x y z
N MET A 1 39.17 85.79 7.03
CA MET A 1 38.54 86.18 5.74
C MET A 1 39.65 86.51 4.75
N SER A 2 39.85 85.65 3.74
CA SER A 2 40.44 86.01 2.45
C SER A 2 40.18 84.87 1.46
N ASN A 3 38.99 84.94 0.88
CA ASN A 3 38.58 84.71 -0.51
C ASN A 3 39.39 83.71 -1.36
N GLY A 4 38.65 82.75 -1.94
CA GLY A 4 39.15 81.83 -2.95
C GLY A 4 39.23 82.40 -4.36
N ALA A 5 39.79 81.60 -5.26
CA ALA A 5 39.47 81.57 -6.68
C ALA A 5 39.95 80.24 -7.25
N SER A 6 39.05 79.53 -7.95
CA SER A 6 39.36 78.38 -8.78
C SER A 6 40.16 78.79 -10.01
N PHE A 7 41.11 77.95 -10.43
CA PHE A 7 41.55 77.85 -11.82
C PHE A 7 41.62 76.38 -12.22
N VAL A 8 40.60 75.96 -12.97
CA VAL A 8 40.67 74.87 -13.96
C VAL A 8 41.77 75.20 -14.97
N MET A 9 42.58 74.22 -15.38
CA MET A 9 42.69 73.79 -16.78
C MET A 9 43.86 72.80 -16.95
N SER A 10 43.58 71.77 -17.75
CA SER A 10 44.53 71.11 -18.64
C SER A 10 45.54 70.14 -18.02
N SER A 11 45.36 68.85 -18.25
CA SER A 11 45.82 68.28 -19.53
C SER A 11 45.67 66.77 -19.50
N LEU A 12 45.20 66.22 -20.61
CA LEU A 12 45.13 64.80 -20.93
C LEU A 12 46.42 64.05 -20.58
N LEU A 13 46.26 62.83 -20.04
CA LEU A 13 47.01 61.61 -20.35
C LEU A 13 46.43 60.49 -19.47
N VAL A 14 45.41 59.78 -19.97
CA VAL A 14 45.60 58.42 -20.51
C VAL A 14 46.41 57.56 -19.56
N TRP A 15 45.73 56.84 -18.65
CA TRP A 15 46.22 55.54 -18.18
C TRP A 15 45.05 54.57 -18.08
N LEU A 16 45.05 53.68 -19.08
CA LEU A 16 44.34 52.43 -19.19
C LEU A 16 44.60 51.57 -17.94
N VAL A 17 43.58 51.33 -17.12
CA VAL A 17 43.57 50.19 -16.20
C VAL A 17 42.18 49.58 -16.24
N LEU A 18 42.07 48.47 -16.95
CA LEU A 18 40.89 47.61 -16.98
C LEU A 18 40.84 46.88 -15.61
N PRO A 19 39.78 47.02 -14.78
CA PRO A 19 39.64 46.19 -13.61
C PRO A 19 39.12 44.80 -14.04
N VAL A 20 39.84 43.74 -13.68
CA VAL A 20 39.29 42.38 -13.74
C VAL A 20 38.19 42.31 -12.68
N ALA A 21 36.93 42.40 -13.12
CA ALA A 21 35.79 42.13 -12.25
C ALA A 21 35.67 40.60 -12.07
N VAL A 22 36.05 40.11 -10.88
CA VAL A 22 35.69 38.76 -10.45
C VAL A 22 34.21 38.80 -10.05
N PHE A 23 33.34 38.22 -10.87
CA PHE A 23 31.94 38.02 -10.48
C PHE A 23 31.86 36.81 -9.55
N GLY A 24 31.37 37.04 -8.33
CA GLY A 24 31.24 36.04 -7.28
C GLY A 24 30.20 34.95 -7.58
N VAL A 25 30.36 33.79 -6.95
CA VAL A 25 29.38 32.70 -6.98
C VAL A 25 28.12 33.15 -6.23
N LEU A 26 26.99 33.23 -6.94
CA LEU A 26 25.68 33.36 -6.30
C LEU A 26 25.30 31.98 -5.72
N ALA A 27 25.36 31.85 -4.40
CA ALA A 27 24.67 30.75 -3.72
C ALA A 27 23.17 31.04 -3.84
N MET A 28 22.52 30.39 -4.80
CA MET A 28 21.08 30.43 -4.95
C MET A 28 20.50 29.54 -3.86
N ASP A 29 20.02 30.16 -2.78
CA ASP A 29 19.29 29.46 -1.73
C ASP A 29 17.92 29.06 -2.30
N ALA A 30 17.88 27.90 -2.94
CA ALA A 30 16.67 27.32 -3.48
C ALA A 30 15.86 26.74 -2.31
N SER A 31 15.20 27.60 -1.55
CA SER A 31 14.20 27.19 -0.56
C SER A 31 12.98 26.64 -1.29
N GLY A 32 13.02 25.34 -1.60
CA GLY A 32 11.88 24.58 -2.09
C GLY A 32 10.95 24.25 -0.92
N LYS A 33 9.84 24.99 -0.80
CA LYS A 33 8.78 24.62 0.13
C LYS A 33 7.96 23.48 -0.48
N LEU A 34 8.26 22.25 -0.10
CA LEU A 34 7.42 21.09 -0.41
C LEU A 34 6.18 21.13 0.50
N SER A 35 5.00 21.36 -0.09
CA SER A 35 3.72 21.14 0.59
C SER A 35 3.29 19.71 0.33
N MET A 36 3.55 18.80 1.27
CA MET A 36 3.00 17.45 1.22
C MET A 36 1.57 17.51 1.74
N GLN A 37 0.60 17.63 0.83
CA GLN A 37 -0.82 17.81 1.16
C GLN A 37 -1.64 16.52 1.04
N ASP A 38 -0.98 15.38 0.83
CA ASP A 38 -1.62 14.08 0.75
C ASP A 38 -1.26 13.24 1.97
N SER A 39 -2.24 12.97 2.83
CA SER A 39 -2.17 11.85 3.76
C SER A 39 -2.56 10.60 2.98
N VAL A 40 -1.62 9.69 2.75
CA VAL A 40 -1.96 8.33 2.29
C VAL A 40 -2.71 7.65 3.44
N ILE A 41 -4.04 7.69 3.40
CA ILE A 41 -4.91 6.94 4.31
C ILE A 41 -5.49 5.79 3.50
N ASP A 42 -4.64 4.81 3.22
CA ASP A 42 -5.09 3.46 2.90
C ASP A 42 -4.93 2.66 4.19
N THR A 43 -5.98 2.65 5.02
CA THR A 43 -5.94 1.85 6.25
C THR A 43 -6.50 0.48 5.90
N PRO A 44 -5.66 -0.57 5.81
CA PRO A 44 -6.16 -1.91 5.56
C PRO A 44 -7.09 -2.34 6.70
N CYS A 45 -8.14 -3.08 6.37
CA CYS A 45 -8.95 -3.77 7.37
C CYS A 45 -8.07 -4.69 8.23
N ALA A 46 -8.31 -4.74 9.53
CA ALA A 46 -7.74 -5.77 10.39
C ALA A 46 -8.63 -7.01 10.34
N ILE A 47 -8.06 -8.21 10.28
CA ILE A 47 -8.80 -9.44 10.58
C ILE A 47 -8.94 -9.50 12.10
N ASP A 48 -10.15 -9.70 12.61
CA ASP A 48 -10.36 -9.93 14.05
C ASP A 48 -9.64 -11.20 14.48
N ALA A 49 -8.45 -11.03 15.05
CA ALA A 49 -7.63 -12.08 15.62
C ALA A 49 -7.84 -12.23 17.13
N ALA A 50 -8.71 -11.42 17.75
CA ALA A 50 -9.02 -11.52 19.18
C ALA A 50 -10.00 -12.67 19.49
N GLY A 51 -10.63 -13.25 18.46
CA GLY A 51 -11.33 -14.53 18.55
C GLY A 51 -10.40 -15.63 19.07
N ARG A 52 -10.72 -16.17 20.25
CA ARG A 52 -9.92 -17.19 20.98
C ARG A 52 -9.59 -18.44 20.17
N GLU A 53 -10.33 -18.71 19.10
CA GLU A 53 -10.19 -19.90 18.28
C GLU A 53 -10.24 -19.49 16.80
N GLN A 54 -9.06 -19.35 16.18
CA GLN A 54 -8.93 -19.27 14.72
C GLN A 54 -8.85 -20.68 14.09
N ALA A 55 -9.34 -21.69 14.80
CA ALA A 55 -9.38 -23.08 14.36
C ALA A 55 -10.82 -23.45 14.03
N ILE A 56 -11.01 -24.05 12.86
CA ILE A 56 -12.30 -24.58 12.43
C ILE A 56 -12.27 -26.09 12.66
N ASP A 57 -12.94 -26.55 13.71
CA ASP A 57 -13.06 -27.99 13.96
C ASP A 57 -13.93 -28.65 12.89
N LEU A 58 -13.30 -29.28 11.90
CA LEU A 58 -14.02 -30.05 10.88
C LEU A 58 -14.61 -31.32 11.48
N ILE A 59 -15.73 -31.78 10.91
CA ILE A 59 -16.38 -33.02 11.33
C ILE A 59 -15.45 -34.19 10.98
N THR A 60 -15.12 -35.02 11.97
CA THR A 60 -14.36 -36.26 11.74
C THR A 60 -15.28 -37.36 11.22
N LEU A 61 -15.23 -37.61 9.91
CA LEU A 61 -15.95 -38.70 9.26
C LEU A 61 -14.98 -39.75 8.71
N SER A 62 -15.42 -41.00 8.68
CA SER A 62 -14.72 -42.04 7.93
C SER A 62 -14.87 -41.83 6.42
N LEU A 63 -13.89 -42.31 5.64
CA LEU A 63 -13.96 -42.28 4.18
C LEU A 63 -15.23 -42.95 3.63
N GLU A 64 -15.68 -44.03 4.29
CA GLU A 64 -16.94 -44.69 3.93
C GLU A 64 -18.15 -43.77 4.08
N GLN A 65 -18.22 -42.99 5.16
CA GLN A 65 -19.32 -42.04 5.37
C GLN A 65 -19.30 -40.93 4.33
N ILE A 66 -18.12 -40.39 4.02
CA ILE A 66 -17.98 -39.36 2.97
C ILE A 66 -18.42 -39.92 1.61
N THR A 67 -18.09 -41.17 1.31
CA THR A 67 -18.46 -41.80 0.03
C THR A 67 -19.96 -42.09 -0.06
N ARG A 68 -20.62 -42.43 1.05
CA ARG A 68 -22.07 -42.73 1.08
C ARG A 68 -22.93 -41.48 1.16
N ASP A 69 -22.55 -40.55 2.03
CA ASP A 69 -23.41 -39.43 2.44
C ASP A 69 -23.00 -38.10 1.77
N GLY A 70 -21.88 -38.10 1.05
CA GLY A 70 -21.32 -36.92 0.39
C GLY A 70 -20.31 -36.17 1.26
N GLU A 71 -19.84 -35.03 0.73
CA GLU A 71 -18.86 -34.19 1.39
C GLU A 71 -19.48 -33.38 2.53
N PRO A 72 -18.97 -33.47 3.77
CA PRO A 72 -19.44 -32.62 4.85
C PRO A 72 -18.96 -31.18 4.63
N SER A 73 -19.84 -30.20 4.90
CA SER A 73 -19.47 -28.78 4.90
C SER A 73 -19.69 -28.15 6.28
N LYS A 74 -18.79 -27.25 6.68
CA LYS A 74 -18.92 -26.47 7.91
C LYS A 74 -18.76 -24.98 7.58
N PRO A 75 -19.81 -24.15 7.77
CA PRO A 75 -19.70 -22.72 7.53
C PRO A 75 -18.78 -22.07 8.57
N PHE A 76 -18.02 -21.07 8.13
CA PHE A 76 -17.21 -20.19 8.97
C PHE A 76 -17.29 -18.75 8.43
N SER A 77 -16.79 -17.79 9.19
CA SER A 77 -16.78 -16.38 8.81
C SER A 77 -15.44 -15.74 9.15
N ILE A 78 -14.97 -14.84 8.28
CA ILE A 78 -13.80 -14.01 8.52
C ILE A 78 -14.33 -12.63 8.89
N HIS A 79 -14.12 -12.22 10.14
CA HIS A 79 -14.53 -10.91 10.61
C HIS A 79 -13.42 -9.89 10.34
N LEU A 80 -13.79 -8.79 9.69
CA LEU A 80 -12.91 -7.67 9.42
C LEU A 80 -13.33 -6.49 10.30
N GLU A 81 -12.39 -5.89 11.00
CA GLU A 81 -12.59 -4.76 11.89
C GLU A 81 -11.80 -3.54 11.43
N ASN A 82 -12.26 -2.37 11.87
CA ASN A 82 -11.63 -1.08 11.61
C ASN A 82 -11.41 -0.77 10.11
N CYS A 83 -12.29 -1.28 9.25
CA CYS A 83 -12.29 -0.98 7.83
C CYS A 83 -12.70 0.47 7.56
N ALA A 84 -11.81 1.24 6.94
CA ALA A 84 -12.14 2.55 6.40
C ALA A 84 -12.83 2.39 5.03
N PHE A 85 -14.14 2.19 5.02
CA PHE A 85 -14.92 2.25 3.78
C PHE A 85 -15.12 3.71 3.39
N HIS A 86 -14.15 4.30 2.70
CA HIS A 86 -14.40 5.57 2.03
C HIS A 86 -15.35 5.27 0.86
N GLU A 87 -16.46 6.00 0.75
CA GLU A 87 -17.24 6.07 -0.48
C GLU A 87 -16.29 6.57 -1.57
N LEU A 88 -15.68 5.64 -2.32
CA LEU A 88 -14.83 5.95 -3.46
C LEU A 88 -15.73 6.50 -4.56
N ASN A 89 -16.04 7.79 -4.48
CA ASN A 89 -16.94 8.53 -5.37
C ASN A 89 -18.40 8.02 -5.40
N PRO A 90 -19.40 8.88 -5.12
CA PRO A 90 -20.81 8.56 -5.41
C PRO A 90 -21.08 8.31 -6.91
N ASP A 91 -20.15 8.71 -7.79
CA ASP A 91 -20.20 8.47 -9.24
C ASP A 91 -19.59 7.12 -9.68
N LYS A 92 -18.88 6.40 -8.81
CA LYS A 92 -18.43 5.03 -9.08
C LYS A 92 -19.35 4.06 -8.36
N GLN A 93 -20.28 3.46 -9.11
CA GLN A 93 -21.18 2.40 -8.64
C GLN A 93 -20.46 1.06 -8.39
N GLY A 94 -19.31 1.08 -7.71
CA GLY A 94 -18.58 -0.10 -7.28
C GLY A 94 -18.35 0.03 -5.78
N GLY A 95 -19.13 -0.69 -4.98
CA GLY A 95 -18.88 -0.77 -3.53
C GLY A 95 -17.46 -1.27 -3.25
N ALA A 96 -16.98 -1.10 -2.02
CA ALA A 96 -15.69 -1.63 -1.62
C ALA A 96 -15.65 -3.15 -1.86
N HIS A 97 -14.76 -3.59 -2.75
CA HIS A 97 -14.57 -5.00 -3.07
C HIS A 97 -13.44 -5.55 -2.20
N PHE A 98 -13.77 -6.50 -1.34
CA PHE A 98 -12.78 -7.28 -0.59
C PHE A 98 -12.58 -8.63 -1.27
N MET A 99 -11.32 -9.04 -1.41
CA MET A 99 -10.95 -10.34 -1.96
C MET A 99 -10.15 -11.10 -0.90
N VAL A 100 -10.52 -12.37 -0.69
CA VAL A 100 -9.80 -13.29 0.20
C VAL A 100 -9.10 -14.34 -0.66
N THR A 101 -7.82 -14.55 -0.38
CA THR A 101 -7.04 -15.66 -0.93
C THR A 101 -6.58 -16.53 0.24
N PHE A 102 -6.63 -17.84 0.06
CA PHE A 102 -6.18 -18.80 1.06
C PHE A 102 -4.84 -19.39 0.63
N ASP A 103 -3.85 -19.32 1.51
CA ASP A 103 -2.54 -19.94 1.28
C ASP A 103 -2.52 -21.36 1.85
N GLY A 104 -1.89 -22.28 1.13
CA GLY A 104 -1.76 -23.67 1.54
C GLY A 104 -1.25 -24.58 0.42
N LEU A 105 -0.75 -25.76 0.81
CA LEU A 105 -0.36 -26.78 -0.15
C LEU A 105 -1.57 -27.25 -0.94
N ILE A 106 -1.44 -27.33 -2.26
CA ILE A 106 -2.51 -27.79 -3.16
C ILE A 106 -2.16 -29.17 -3.70
N MET A 107 -3.16 -30.05 -3.76
CA MET A 107 -3.06 -31.38 -4.36
C MET A 107 -3.73 -31.41 -5.74
N ASP A 108 -3.52 -32.51 -6.46
CA ASP A 108 -4.18 -32.76 -7.73
C ASP A 108 -5.72 -32.58 -7.60
N GLY A 109 -6.31 -31.84 -8.54
CA GLY A 109 -7.74 -31.49 -8.49
C GLY A 109 -8.06 -30.15 -7.81
N GLY A 110 -7.04 -29.40 -7.33
CA GLY A 110 -7.23 -28.03 -6.82
C GLY A 110 -7.76 -27.96 -5.39
N LEU A 111 -7.62 -29.05 -4.62
CA LEU A 111 -8.00 -29.11 -3.21
C LEU A 111 -6.81 -28.80 -2.31
N PHE A 112 -7.07 -28.19 -1.16
CA PHE A 112 -6.06 -27.97 -0.13
C PHE A 112 -5.64 -29.30 0.51
N ALA A 113 -4.34 -29.51 0.61
CA ALA A 113 -3.75 -30.68 1.24
C ALA A 113 -4.02 -30.69 2.74
N LEU A 114 -4.43 -31.85 3.27
CA LEU A 114 -4.57 -32.06 4.69
C LEU A 114 -3.24 -32.51 5.30
N HIS A 115 -2.85 -31.92 6.42
CA HIS A 115 -1.76 -32.43 7.23
C HIS A 115 -2.23 -33.58 8.13
N GLY A 116 -1.38 -34.58 8.34
CA GLY A 116 -1.66 -35.73 9.21
C GLY A 116 -1.74 -37.07 8.47
N GLY A 117 -2.49 -38.02 9.03
CA GLY A 117 -2.59 -39.40 8.53
C GLY A 117 -3.64 -39.64 7.44
N ALA A 118 -4.52 -38.67 7.18
CA ALA A 118 -5.54 -38.79 6.15
C ALA A 118 -4.92 -38.85 4.75
N ARG A 119 -5.50 -39.69 3.87
CA ARG A 119 -5.04 -39.88 2.49
C ARG A 119 -6.25 -39.98 1.56
N GLY A 120 -6.10 -39.52 0.31
CA GLY A 120 -7.14 -39.60 -0.71
C GLY A 120 -8.31 -38.62 -0.54
N ILE A 121 -8.18 -37.66 0.39
CA ILE A 121 -9.16 -36.59 0.63
C ILE A 121 -8.42 -35.24 0.72
N GLY A 122 -9.09 -34.16 0.31
CA GLY A 122 -8.60 -32.79 0.42
C GLY A 122 -9.70 -31.85 0.89
N LEU A 123 -9.34 -30.62 1.22
CA LEU A 123 -10.28 -29.60 1.66
C LEU A 123 -10.64 -28.67 0.49
N ASP A 124 -11.93 -28.44 0.29
CA ASP A 124 -12.44 -27.37 -0.58
C ASP A 124 -12.92 -26.20 0.30
N ILE A 125 -12.70 -24.98 -0.19
CA ILE A 125 -13.16 -23.75 0.45
C ILE A 125 -13.93 -22.97 -0.60
N SER A 126 -15.20 -22.71 -0.34
CA SER A 126 -16.06 -21.92 -1.23
C SER A 126 -16.72 -20.78 -0.49
N ASN A 127 -16.96 -19.67 -1.17
CA ASN A 127 -17.77 -18.58 -0.62
C ASN A 127 -19.27 -18.94 -0.61
N ALA A 128 -20.10 -18.06 -0.05
CA ALA A 128 -21.55 -18.28 0.11
C ALA A 128 -22.33 -18.47 -1.21
N ILE A 129 -21.75 -18.11 -2.35
CA ILE A 129 -22.35 -18.27 -3.69
C ILE A 129 -21.73 -19.44 -4.47
N GLY A 130 -20.86 -20.24 -3.85
CA GLY A 130 -20.27 -21.45 -4.43
C GLY A 130 -19.00 -21.23 -5.25
N ASN A 131 -18.42 -20.02 -5.25
CA ASN A 131 -17.13 -19.80 -5.91
C ASN A 131 -16.02 -20.37 -5.03
N ARG A 132 -15.18 -21.23 -5.61
CA ARG A 132 -13.99 -21.76 -4.94
C ARG A 132 -12.99 -20.66 -4.61
N ALA A 133 -12.33 -20.81 -3.47
CA ALA A 133 -11.30 -19.92 -2.99
C ALA A 133 -10.13 -19.84 -3.99
N MET A 134 -9.62 -18.63 -4.15
CA MET A 134 -8.33 -18.43 -4.80
C MET A 134 -7.23 -18.91 -3.85
N HIS A 135 -6.17 -19.47 -4.43
CA HIS A 135 -4.95 -19.87 -3.72
C HIS A 135 -3.72 -19.28 -4.41
N PHE A 136 -2.62 -19.13 -3.65
CA PHE A 136 -1.31 -18.71 -4.14
C PHE A 136 -0.41 -19.92 -4.42
#